data_AF-A0A7X9QRA6-F1
#
_entry.id   AF-A0A7X9QRA6-F1
#
_cell.length_a   1.000
_cell.length_b   1.000
_cell.length_c   1.000
_cell.angle_alpha   90.00
_cell.angle_beta   90.00
_cell.angle_gamma   90.00
#
_symmetry.space_group_name_H-M   'P 1'
#
loop_
_entity.id
_entity.type
_entity.pdbx_description
1 polymer ?
#
loop_
_entity_poly.entity_id
_entity_poly.type
_entity_poly.pdbx_seq_one_letter_code
_entity_poly.pdbx_strand_id
1 'polypeptide(L)' 'MYIVLVVMLVLACATLFGSGYYLAIIKEKMGRTVLIAIPIAIGVFMFNVIWALVELGKSPHWQ' A
#
# COMPACT_ATOMS: atom_id res chain seq x y z
N MET A 1 5.22 -18.53 10.87
CA MET A 1 4.58 -17.19 10.72
C MET A 1 5.12 -16.43 9.50
N TYR A 2 6.36 -16.71 9.08
CA TYR A 2 7.01 -16.14 7.89
C TYR A 2 6.16 -16.09 6.60
N ILE A 3 5.52 -17.20 6.19
CA ILE A 3 4.70 -17.23 4.96
C ILE A 3 3.51 -16.26 5.03
N VAL A 4 2.90 -16.11 6.22
CA VAL A 4 1.78 -15.18 6.42
C VAL A 4 2.25 -13.74 6.27
N LEU A 5 3.41 -13.40 6.85
CA LEU A 5 4.03 -12.07 6.71
C LEU A 5 4.38 -11.76 5.25
N VAL A 6 4.91 -12.73 4.50
CA VAL A 6 5.22 -12.58 3.08
C VAL A 6 3.95 -12.35 2.25
N VAL A 7 2.89 -13.12 2.49
CA VAL A 7 1.60 -12.94 1.80
C VAL A 7 0.99 -11.57 2.12
N MET A 8 1.04 -11.13 3.38
CA MET A 8 0.57 -9.79 3.78
C MET A 8 1.38 -8.68 3.11
N LEU A 9 2.70 -8.84 2.99
CA LEU A 9 3.56 -7.89 2.30
C LEU A 9 3.22 -7.80 0.81
N VAL A 10 3.02 -8.94 0.14
CA VAL A 10 2.64 -8.98 -1.28
C VAL A 10 1.28 -8.32 -1.50
N LEU A 11 0.30 -8.58 -0.63
CA LEU A 11 -1.03 -7.94 -0.68
C LEU A 11 -0.94 -6.41 -0.44
N ALA A 12 -0.09 -5.97 0.48
CA ALA A 12 0.14 -4.55 0.74
C ALA A 12 0.80 -3.85 -0.47
N CYS A 13 1.75 -4.50 -1.14
CA CYS A 13 2.31 -4.00 -2.39
C CYS A 13 1.28 -3.95 -3.53
N ALA A 14 0.44 -4.97 -3.66
CA ALA A 14 -0.61 -5.01 -4.69
C ALA A 14 -1.67 -3.91 -4.49
N THR A 15 -2.09 -3.67 -3.24
CA THR A 15 -3.03 -2.58 -2.91
C THR A 15 -2.40 -1.20 -3.13
N LEU A 16 -1.12 -1.01 -2.82
CA LEU A 16 -0.39 0.22 -3.15
C LEU A 16 -0.34 0.45 -4.66
N PHE A 17 -0.09 -0.60 -5.46
CA PHE A 17 -0.11 -0.51 -6.92
C PHE A 17 -1.52 -0.15 -7.45
N GLY A 18 -2.57 -0.77 -6.89
CA GLY A 18 -3.95 -0.45 -7.20
C GLY A 18 -4.30 1.00 -6.89
N SER A 19 -3.83 1.55 -5.77
CA SER A 19 -4.06 2.96 -5.42
C SER A 19 -3.47 3.93 -6.46
N GLY A 20 -2.30 3.61 -7.02
CA GLY A 20 -1.70 4.37 -8.12
C GLY A 20 -2.48 4.26 -9.42
N TYR A 21 -3.05 3.09 -9.72
CA TYR A 21 -3.94 2.90 -10.87
C TYR A 21 -5.22 3.73 -10.77
N TYR A 22 -5.89 3.73 -9.60
CA TYR A 22 -7.06 4.58 -9.37
C TYR A 22 -6.72 6.07 -9.44
N LEU A 23 -5.55 6.47 -8.95
CA LEU A 23 -5.05 7.84 -9.08
C LEU A 23 -4.92 8.25 -10.55
N ALA A 24 -4.35 7.38 -11.39
CA ALA A 24 -4.22 7.62 -12.82
C ALA A 24 -5.58 7.74 -13.52
N ILE A 25 -6.52 6.84 -13.22
CA ILE A 25 -7.90 6.90 -13.75
C ILE A 25 -8.62 8.18 -13.33
N ILE A 26 -8.54 8.56 -12.05
CA ILE A 26 -9.19 9.78 -11.55
C ILE A 26 -8.62 10.99 -12.26
N LYS A 27 -7.29 11.03 -12.46
CA LYS A 27 -6.62 12.11 -13.18
C LYS A 27 -7.05 12.17 -14.65
N GLU A 28 -7.26 11.03 -15.30
CA GLU A 28 -7.68 10.94 -16.70
C GLU A 28 -9.16 11.31 -16.90
N LYS A 29 -10.05 10.85 -16.02
CA LYS A 29 -11.51 11.04 -16.15
C LYS A 29 -12.06 12.32 -15.52
N MET A 30 -11.48 12.79 -14.41
CA MET A 30 -11.99 13.96 -13.65
C MET A 30 -11.02 15.13 -13.61
N GLY A 31 -9.85 15.04 -14.27
CA GLY A 31 -8.84 16.09 -14.24
C GLY A 31 -8.26 16.33 -12.84
N ARG A 32 -7.89 17.59 -12.53
CA ARG A 32 -7.26 17.97 -11.25
C ARG A 32 -8.31 18.28 -10.18
N THR A 33 -8.88 17.24 -9.60
CA THR A 33 -9.93 17.36 -8.56
C THR A 33 -9.39 16.95 -7.17
N VAL A 34 -9.96 17.48 -6.10
CA VAL A 34 -9.59 17.15 -4.70
C VAL A 34 -9.66 15.62 -4.41
N LEU A 35 -10.45 14.89 -5.19
CA LEU A 35 -10.55 13.43 -5.17
C LEU A 35 -9.23 12.68 -5.38
N ILE A 36 -8.20 13.32 -5.95
CA ILE A 36 -6.85 12.73 -6.10
C ILE A 36 -6.15 12.58 -4.73
N ALA A 37 -6.52 13.38 -3.72
CA ALA A 37 -5.93 13.28 -2.39
C ALA A 37 -6.25 11.95 -1.69
N ILE A 38 -7.37 11.31 -2.02
CA ILE A 38 -7.82 10.05 -1.42
C ILE A 38 -6.86 8.89 -1.76
N PRO A 39 -6.58 8.57 -3.04
CA PRO A 39 -5.63 7.51 -3.37
C PRO A 39 -4.21 7.84 -2.92
N ILE A 40 -3.82 9.12 -2.86
CA ILE A 40 -2.53 9.53 -2.29
C ILE A 40 -2.44 9.19 -0.80
N ALA A 41 -3.45 9.57 -0.01
CA ALA A 41 -3.49 9.28 1.41
C ALA A 41 -3.48 7.77 1.69
N ILE A 42 -4.24 7.00 0.91
CA ILE A 42 -4.24 5.53 0.98
C ILE A 42 -2.85 4.97 0.62
N GLY A 43 -2.21 5.47 -0.43
CA GLY A 43 -0.86 5.07 -0.83
C GLY A 43 0.18 5.32 0.27
N VAL A 44 0.15 6.50 0.90
CA VAL A 44 1.05 6.83 2.02
C VAL A 44 0.80 5.94 3.24
N PHE A 45 -0.47 5.66 3.55
CA PHE A 45 -0.82 4.74 4.64
C PHE A 45 -0.30 3.32 4.35
N MET A 46 -0.53 2.80 3.15
CA MET A 46 -0.06 1.46 2.75
C MET A 46 1.47 1.35 2.75
N PHE A 47 2.19 2.43 2.41
CA PHE A 47 3.65 2.46 2.52
C PHE A 47 4.13 2.29 3.97
N ASN A 48 3.45 2.94 4.94
CA ASN A 48 3.75 2.75 6.36
C ASN A 48 3.44 1.32 6.83
N VAL A 49 2.35 0.72 6.33
CA VAL A 49 2.00 -0.68 6.64
C VAL A 49 3.06 -1.65 6.12
N ILE A 50 3.57 -1.46 4.90
CA ILE A 50 4.66 -2.26 4.33
C ILE A 50 5.91 -2.13 5.20
N TRP A 51 6.27 -0.91 5.62
CA TRP A 51 7.43 -0.68 6.48
C TRP A 51 7.30 -1.42 7.82
N ALA A 52 6.14 -1.31 8.48
CA ALA A 52 5.86 -2.00 9.72
C ALA A 52 5.92 -3.54 9.56
N LEU A 53 5.40 -4.08 8.46
CA LEU A 53 5.46 -5.51 8.15
C LEU A 53 6.90 -6.00 7.94
N VAL A 54 7.74 -5.22 7.25
CA VAL A 54 9.16 -5.54 7.05
C VAL A 54 9.91 -5.52 8.38
N GLU A 55 9.60 -4.57 9.27
CA GLU A 55 10.23 -4.46 10.58
C GLU A 55 9.78 -5.58 11.53
N LEU A 56 8.49 -5.94 11.52
CA LEU A 56 7.95 -7.11 12.22
C LEU A 56 8.57 -8.42 11.73
N GLY A 57 8.84 -8.56 10.42
CA GLY A 57 9.48 -9.73 9.84
C GLY A 57 10.94 -9.94 10.25
N LYS A 58 11.62 -8.90 10.77
CA LYS A 58 12.98 -8.99 11.33
C LYS A 58 12.98 -9.37 12.80
N SER A 59 11.83 -9.38 13.47
CA SER A 59 11.74 -9.72 14.88
C SER A 59 11.87 -11.24 15.06
N PRO A 60 12.79 -11.73 15.92
CA PRO A 60 13.03 -13.16 16.11
C PRO A 60 11.83 -13.92 16.70
N HIS A 61 10.81 -13.20 17.19
CA HIS A 61 9.56 -13.80 17.65
C HIS A 61 8.61 -14.24 16.52
N TRP A 62 8.81 -13.74 15.30
CA TRP A 62 7.88 -13.92 14.18
C TRP A 62 8.48 -14.58 12.93
N GLN A 63 9.80 -14.86 12.91
CA GLN A 63 10.43 -15.81 11.96
C GLN A 63 9.99 -17.24 12.29
#